data_AF-A0A2R6FEM4-F1
#
_entry.id   AF-A0A2R6FEM4-F1
#
_cell.length_a   1.000
_cell.length_b   1.000
_cell.length_c   1.000
_cell.angle_alpha   90.00
_cell.angle_beta   90.00
_cell.angle_gamma   90.00
#
_symmetry.space_group_name_H-M   'P 1'
#
loop_
_entity.id
_entity.type
_entity.pdbx_description
1 polymer ?
#
loop_
_entity_poly.entity_id
_entity_poly.type
_entity_poly.pdbx_seq_one_letter_code
_entity_poly.pdbx_strand_id
1 'polypeptide(L)'
;MAPARRTTLALLGVALFVVTMAGGAVTAPDRTVTGGDVSTPTPAPTPVGTTAPGDGTSTDTPTPLPAPRTLVGIQGGWVTHGNLRMYEGPGEQWRETSADGYFEASMLPDGTVLAAFANESSTDCGDVGSPCARTGYRHIDPSGPNGPAVIAEYSFPVGSITDSEVHAVDRVRENTYVFTDMDEERVVMVENDTEVWEWRASSFYDAPPDPTSRDWLHINDVDHLGEERFLVSVRNANQILVVERGEGVVEVVNADDGGSDATCTEEDRLGDFDGDGEVRC
;
A
#
# COMPACT_ATOMS: atom_id res chain seq x y z
N MET A 1 -24.62 51.83 5.71
CA MET A 1 -23.24 51.73 6.23
C MET A 1 -22.60 50.56 5.49
N ALA A 2 -21.65 50.82 4.57
CA ALA A 2 -21.05 49.74 3.79
C ALA A 2 -20.23 48.82 4.70
N PRO A 3 -20.32 47.49 4.57
CA PRO A 3 -19.52 46.58 5.39
C PRO A 3 -18.03 46.84 5.15
N ALA A 4 -17.24 46.75 6.21
CA ALA A 4 -15.79 46.86 6.11
C ALA A 4 -15.27 45.79 5.14
N ARG A 5 -14.27 46.13 4.33
CA ARG A 5 -13.72 45.28 3.25
C ARG A 5 -13.39 43.85 3.70
N ARG A 6 -13.00 43.67 4.97
CA ARG A 6 -12.74 42.35 5.59
C ARG A 6 -14.01 41.50 5.77
N THR A 7 -15.12 42.11 6.16
CA THR A 7 -16.41 41.42 6.32
C THR A 7 -16.95 40.97 4.96
N THR A 8 -16.77 41.78 3.91
CA THR A 8 -17.16 41.40 2.55
C THR A 8 -16.35 40.22 2.02
N LEU A 9 -15.03 40.19 2.25
CA LEU A 9 -14.20 39.04 1.87
C LEU A 9 -14.56 37.76 2.63
N ALA A 10 -14.82 37.86 3.94
CA ALA A 10 -15.21 36.70 4.74
C ALA A 10 -16.54 36.11 4.25
N LEU A 11 -17.52 36.96 3.93
CA LEU A 11 -18.81 36.51 3.40
C LEU A 11 -18.69 35.89 1.99
N LEU A 12 -17.82 36.45 1.14
CA LEU A 12 -17.53 35.86 -0.17
C LEU A 12 -16.85 34.48 -0.05
N GLY A 13 -15.91 34.32 0.90
CA GLY A 13 -15.27 33.03 1.16
C GLY A 13 -16.25 31.97 1.65
N VAL A 14 -17.13 32.32 2.59
CA VAL A 14 -18.18 31.42 3.09
C VAL A 14 -19.17 31.06 1.98
N ALA A 15 -19.58 32.04 1.17
CA ALA A 15 -20.49 31.79 0.05
C ALA A 15 -19.85 30.85 -0.99
N LEU A 16 -18.59 31.05 -1.33
CA LEU A 16 -17.87 30.18 -2.25
C LEU A 16 -17.77 28.75 -1.70
N PHE A 17 -17.43 28.60 -0.41
CA PHE A 17 -17.34 27.29 0.25
C PHE A 17 -18.68 26.54 0.29
N VAL A 18 -19.79 27.24 0.54
CA VAL A 18 -21.13 26.63 0.53
C VAL A 18 -21.53 26.22 -0.88
N VAL A 19 -21.21 27.03 -1.89
CA VAL A 19 -21.51 26.71 -3.30
C VAL A 19 -20.70 25.49 -3.77
N THR A 20 -19.43 25.39 -3.40
CA THR A 20 -18.60 24.22 -3.77
C THR A 20 -19.07 22.94 -3.08
N MET A 21 -19.43 22.98 -1.78
CA MET A 21 -20.01 21.81 -1.11
C MET A 21 -21.34 21.37 -1.74
N ALA A 22 -22.23 22.32 -2.05
CA ALA A 22 -23.51 22.00 -2.67
C ALA A 22 -23.33 21.43 -4.10
N GLY A 23 -22.40 21.97 -4.89
CA GLY A 23 -22.05 21.44 -6.20
C GLY A 23 -21.52 20.01 -6.13
N GLY A 24 -20.59 19.74 -5.21
CA GLY A 24 -20.01 18.41 -5.02
C GLY A 24 -21.04 17.35 -4.62
N ALA A 25 -22.06 17.71 -3.83
CA ALA A 25 -23.13 16.77 -3.46
C ALA A 25 -24.07 16.43 -4.63
N VAL A 26 -24.24 17.35 -5.60
CA VAL A 26 -25.10 17.14 -6.78
C VAL A 26 -24.38 16.39 -7.89
N THR A 27 -23.05 16.51 -7.99
CA THR A 27 -22.24 15.83 -9.01
C THR A 27 -21.53 14.59 -8.48
N ALA A 28 -21.76 14.20 -7.23
CA ALA A 28 -21.20 12.97 -6.69
C ALA A 28 -21.81 11.77 -7.45
N PRO A 29 -21.00 10.86 -8.00
CA PRO A 29 -21.52 9.64 -8.61
C PRO A 29 -22.26 8.80 -7.56
N ASP A 30 -23.39 8.21 -7.97
CA ASP A 30 -24.15 7.29 -7.13
C ASP A 30 -23.25 6.15 -6.66
N ARG A 31 -23.10 5.99 -5.34
CA ARG A 31 -22.30 4.91 -4.74
C ARG A 31 -23.06 3.59 -4.62
N THR A 32 -24.09 3.40 -5.45
CA THR A 32 -24.84 2.15 -5.49
C THR A 32 -24.05 1.13 -6.31
N VAL A 33 -23.23 0.33 -5.63
CA VAL A 33 -22.67 -0.88 -6.22
C VAL A 33 -23.82 -1.87 -6.41
N THR A 34 -24.34 -1.95 -7.63
CA THR A 34 -25.24 -3.04 -8.02
C THR A 34 -24.37 -4.28 -8.18
N GLY A 35 -24.40 -5.16 -7.17
CA GLY A 35 -23.85 -6.50 -7.31
C GLY A 35 -24.56 -7.20 -8.46
N GLY A 36 -23.84 -7.44 -9.56
CA GLY A 36 -24.38 -8.21 -10.67
C GLY A 36 -24.56 -9.65 -10.23
N ASP A 37 -25.81 -10.13 -10.23
CA ASP A 37 -26.14 -11.54 -10.04
C ASP A 37 -25.50 -12.37 -11.17
N VAL A 38 -24.34 -12.97 -10.90
CA VAL A 38 -23.78 -14.02 -11.74
C VAL A 38 -24.66 -15.27 -11.58
N SER A 39 -25.66 -15.38 -12.45
CA SER A 39 -26.50 -16.57 -12.56
C SER A 39 -25.65 -17.76 -13.03
N THR A 40 -25.18 -18.56 -12.10
CA THR A 40 -24.57 -19.87 -12.39
C THR A 40 -25.72 -20.88 -12.55
N PRO A 41 -25.86 -21.60 -13.67
CA PRO A 41 -26.98 -22.51 -13.86
C PRO A 41 -26.78 -23.80 -13.05
N THR A 42 -27.51 -23.92 -11.93
CA THR A 42 -27.65 -25.17 -11.18
C THR A 42 -28.57 -26.15 -11.97
N PRO A 43 -28.21 -27.43 -12.18
CA PRO A 43 -29.09 -28.38 -12.87
C PRO A 43 -30.30 -28.73 -12.00
N ALA A 44 -31.49 -28.74 -12.61
CA ALA A 44 -32.74 -29.10 -11.95
C ALA A 44 -32.77 -30.59 -11.53
N PRO A 45 -33.20 -30.96 -10.31
CA PRO A 45 -33.38 -32.35 -9.94
C PRO A 45 -34.69 -32.91 -10.53
N THR A 46 -34.62 -34.16 -10.99
CA THR A 46 -35.77 -34.95 -11.47
C THR A 46 -36.70 -35.30 -10.30
N PRO A 47 -38.04 -35.17 -10.42
CA PRO A 47 -38.93 -35.42 -9.29
C PRO A 47 -39.12 -36.94 -9.09
N VAL A 48 -38.63 -37.45 -7.97
CA VAL A 48 -39.06 -38.75 -7.43
C VAL A 48 -40.07 -38.47 -6.33
N GLY A 49 -41.32 -38.91 -6.54
CA GLY A 49 -42.39 -38.74 -5.58
C GLY A 49 -42.15 -39.60 -4.33
N THR A 50 -42.28 -38.99 -3.16
CA THR A 50 -42.64 -39.67 -1.90
C THR A 50 -43.28 -38.65 -0.95
N THR A 51 -44.35 -39.09 -0.32
CA THR A 51 -45.25 -38.39 0.61
C THR A 51 -44.55 -37.74 1.81
N ALA A 52 -45.02 -36.53 2.15
CA ALA A 52 -44.61 -35.74 3.31
C ALA A 52 -44.91 -36.40 4.67
N PRO A 53 -44.12 -36.07 5.69
CA PRO A 53 -44.75 -35.59 6.93
C PRO A 53 -44.03 -34.41 7.60
N GLY A 54 -44.83 -33.46 8.11
CA GLY A 54 -44.51 -32.64 9.27
C GLY A 54 -44.05 -31.21 9.01
N ASP A 55 -45.00 -30.26 9.02
CA ASP A 55 -44.75 -28.83 9.22
C ASP A 55 -44.06 -28.61 10.57
N GLY A 56 -42.73 -28.57 10.57
CA GLY A 56 -41.94 -27.91 11.59
C GLY A 56 -41.53 -26.55 11.05
N THR A 57 -42.27 -25.50 11.41
CA THR A 57 -41.86 -24.11 11.14
C THR A 57 -40.66 -23.78 12.02
N SER A 58 -39.46 -24.18 11.61
CA SER A 58 -38.23 -23.58 12.12
C SER A 58 -38.15 -22.16 11.58
N THR A 59 -38.54 -21.21 12.40
CA THR A 59 -38.28 -19.79 12.17
C THR A 59 -36.79 -19.57 12.38
N ASP A 60 -35.98 -19.88 11.36
CA ASP A 60 -34.57 -19.48 11.35
C ASP A 60 -34.55 -17.95 11.30
N THR A 61 -34.38 -17.34 12.47
CA THR A 61 -34.09 -15.91 12.56
C THR A 61 -32.72 -15.73 11.90
N PRO A 62 -32.59 -14.93 10.83
CA PRO A 62 -31.29 -14.67 10.23
C PRO A 62 -30.41 -14.05 11.32
N THR A 63 -29.32 -14.75 11.68
CA THR A 63 -28.32 -14.17 12.56
C THR A 63 -27.71 -12.98 11.81
N PRO A 64 -27.70 -11.76 12.36
CA PRO A 64 -27.05 -10.63 11.71
C PRO A 64 -25.60 -10.98 11.41
N LEU A 65 -25.15 -10.73 10.18
CA LEU A 65 -23.74 -10.87 9.85
C LEU A 65 -22.93 -9.95 10.77
N PRO A 66 -21.74 -10.40 11.21
CA PRO A 66 -20.84 -9.52 11.95
C PRO A 66 -20.53 -8.28 11.09
N ALA A 67 -20.32 -7.15 11.76
CA ALA A 67 -19.96 -5.93 11.07
C ALA A 67 -18.61 -6.11 10.35
N PRO A 68 -18.43 -5.53 9.15
CA PRO A 68 -17.18 -5.65 8.42
C PRO A 68 -16.05 -5.00 9.20
N ARG A 69 -14.88 -5.64 9.19
CA ARG A 69 -13.65 -5.11 9.77
C ARG A 69 -12.79 -4.50 8.67
N THR A 70 -12.17 -3.34 8.94
CA THR A 70 -11.33 -2.65 7.97
C THR A 70 -10.08 -2.11 8.66
N LEU A 71 -8.92 -2.57 8.22
CA LEU A 71 -7.61 -2.03 8.59
C LEU A 71 -7.24 -0.92 7.61
N VAL A 72 -6.74 0.20 8.12
CA VAL A 72 -6.35 1.36 7.31
C VAL A 72 -4.97 1.84 7.75
N GLY A 73 -3.99 1.75 6.85
CA GLY A 73 -2.73 2.50 6.92
C GLY A 73 -2.96 3.93 6.44
N ILE A 74 -2.45 4.90 7.19
CA ILE A 74 -2.51 6.32 6.83
C ILE A 74 -1.08 6.82 6.73
N GLN A 75 -0.65 7.11 5.50
CA GLN A 75 0.48 7.97 5.24
C GLN A 75 0.13 9.34 5.84
N GLY A 76 0.99 9.87 6.70
CA GLY A 76 0.89 11.26 7.11
C GLY A 76 0.87 12.17 5.88
N GLY A 77 0.37 13.39 6.01
CA GLY A 77 0.66 14.39 4.98
C GLY A 77 2.17 14.72 4.96
N TRP A 78 2.54 15.82 4.31
CA TRP A 78 3.93 16.32 4.27
C TRP A 78 4.58 16.71 5.62
N VAL A 79 3.98 16.35 6.78
CA VAL A 79 4.43 16.73 8.12
C VAL A 79 3.74 15.87 9.20
N THR A 80 4.28 14.68 9.49
CA THR A 80 4.00 13.88 10.71
C THR A 80 2.51 13.47 10.89
N HIS A 81 2.17 12.58 11.84
CA HIS A 81 0.80 12.09 12.16
C HIS A 81 0.24 10.90 11.33
N GLY A 82 1.10 10.09 10.72
CA GLY A 82 0.73 8.76 10.25
C GLY A 82 0.11 7.91 11.35
N ASN A 83 -0.74 6.97 10.96
CA ASN A 83 -1.38 6.08 11.92
C ASN A 83 -1.99 4.85 11.26
N LEU A 84 -2.12 3.77 12.04
CA LEU A 84 -2.92 2.61 11.70
C LEU A 84 -4.23 2.65 12.46
N ARG A 85 -5.34 2.29 11.81
CA ARG A 85 -6.66 2.22 12.43
C ARG A 85 -7.38 0.94 12.06
N MET A 86 -8.10 0.38 13.01
CA MET A 86 -9.08 -0.67 12.79
C MET A 86 -10.48 -0.12 13.00
N TYR A 87 -11.36 -0.40 12.05
CA TYR A 87 -12.78 -0.15 12.15
C TYR A 87 -13.57 -1.45 12.19
N GLU A 88 -14.67 -1.45 12.94
CA GLU A 88 -15.74 -2.43 12.85
C GLU A 88 -17.03 -1.68 12.53
N GLY A 89 -17.53 -1.84 11.30
CA GLY A 89 -18.53 -0.93 10.75
C GLY A 89 -18.05 0.52 10.84
N PRO A 90 -18.86 1.46 11.36
CA PRO A 90 -18.45 2.87 11.53
C PRO A 90 -17.61 3.14 12.79
N GLY A 91 -17.39 2.15 13.65
CA GLY A 91 -16.72 2.34 14.94
C GLY A 91 -15.22 2.11 14.86
N GLU A 92 -14.41 3.11 15.21
CA GLU A 92 -12.96 2.93 15.44
C GLU A 92 -12.75 2.05 16.67
N GLN A 93 -12.03 0.94 16.48
CA GLN A 93 -11.74 -0.03 17.54
C GLN A 93 -10.43 0.32 18.24
N TRP A 94 -9.42 0.66 17.46
CA TRP A 94 -8.10 1.02 17.97
C TRP A 94 -7.32 1.83 16.94
N ARG A 95 -6.26 2.48 17.43
CA ARG A 95 -5.34 3.29 16.66
C ARG A 95 -3.92 3.18 17.20
N GLU A 96 -2.96 3.10 16.29
CA GLU A 96 -1.52 3.18 16.56
C GLU A 96 -0.98 4.46 15.88
N THR A 97 -0.16 5.27 16.57
CA THR A 97 0.34 6.58 16.06
C THR A 97 1.84 6.81 16.26
N SER A 98 2.66 5.77 16.41
CA SER A 98 4.10 5.89 16.69
C SER A 98 4.98 5.97 15.44
N ALA A 99 4.39 6.12 14.25
CA ALA A 99 5.11 6.43 13.01
C ALA A 99 4.57 7.70 12.36
N ASP A 100 5.42 8.39 11.59
CA ASP A 100 5.00 9.55 10.80
C ASP A 100 4.21 9.13 9.55
N GLY A 101 4.36 7.89 9.08
CA GLY A 101 3.58 7.30 8.00
C GLY A 101 3.44 5.78 8.15
N TYR A 102 2.28 5.27 7.75
CA TYR A 102 2.05 3.84 7.50
C TYR A 102 1.49 3.66 6.09
N PHE A 103 2.05 2.71 5.34
CA PHE A 103 1.72 2.47 3.95
C PHE A 103 0.89 1.20 3.82
N GLU A 104 1.44 0.12 3.24
CA GLU A 104 0.81 -1.18 3.26
C GLU A 104 0.63 -1.70 4.69
N ALA A 105 -0.54 -2.30 4.97
CA ALA A 105 -0.84 -2.90 6.25
C ALA A 105 -1.71 -4.15 6.08
N SER A 106 -1.26 -5.25 6.68
CA SER A 106 -1.88 -6.56 6.57
C SER A 106 -2.12 -7.18 7.94
N MET A 107 -3.32 -7.72 8.16
CA MET A 107 -3.62 -8.48 9.37
C MET A 107 -3.12 -9.92 9.21
N LEU A 108 -2.28 -10.36 10.15
CA LEU A 108 -1.71 -11.69 10.16
C LEU A 108 -2.66 -12.72 10.80
N PRO A 109 -2.48 -14.03 10.55
CA PRO A 109 -3.35 -15.08 11.10
C PRO A 109 -3.41 -15.15 12.62
N ASP A 110 -2.38 -14.67 13.32
CA ASP A 110 -2.31 -14.60 14.78
C ASP A 110 -3.00 -13.36 15.37
N GLY A 111 -3.56 -12.49 14.51
CA GLY A 111 -4.25 -11.26 14.90
C GLY A 111 -3.34 -10.04 15.05
N THR A 112 -2.02 -10.19 14.87
CA THR A 112 -1.10 -9.05 14.77
C THR A 112 -1.23 -8.35 13.42
N VAL A 113 -0.64 -7.17 13.30
CA VAL A 113 -0.59 -6.38 12.07
C VAL A 113 0.85 -6.25 11.63
N LEU A 114 1.12 -6.59 10.37
CA LEU A 114 2.35 -6.25 9.66
C LEU A 114 2.11 -4.97 8.88
N ALA A 115 2.99 -3.98 8.99
CA ALA A 115 2.85 -2.73 8.26
C ALA A 115 4.18 -2.10 7.88
N ALA A 116 4.27 -1.59 6.66
CA ALA A 116 5.35 -0.73 6.22
C ALA A 116 5.19 0.67 6.86
N PHE A 117 6.31 1.28 7.26
CA PHE A 117 6.29 2.56 7.98
C PHE A 117 7.46 3.46 7.59
N ALA A 118 7.30 4.75 7.89
CA ALA A 118 8.39 5.72 7.82
C ALA A 118 8.31 6.74 8.97
N ASN A 119 9.49 7.24 9.36
CA ASN A 119 9.69 8.33 10.29
C ASN A 119 10.56 9.40 9.63
N GLU A 120 10.10 10.65 9.66
CA GLU A 120 10.78 11.80 9.04
C GLU A 120 12.13 12.10 9.70
N SER A 121 12.29 11.72 10.97
CA SER A 121 13.51 11.96 11.72
C SER A 121 13.90 10.77 12.59
N SER A 122 15.19 10.49 12.61
CA SER A 122 15.83 9.50 13.48
C SER A 122 17.13 10.06 14.05
N THR A 123 17.52 9.55 15.22
CA THR A 123 18.85 9.76 15.78
C THR A 123 19.81 8.60 15.50
N ASP A 124 19.27 7.46 15.07
CA ASP A 124 20.03 6.28 14.69
C ASP A 124 20.23 6.26 13.18
N CYS A 125 21.27 6.98 12.73
CA CYS A 125 21.51 7.24 11.31
C CYS A 125 22.64 6.40 10.69
N GLY A 126 23.39 5.64 11.50
CA GLY A 126 24.53 4.88 11.01
C GLY A 126 25.45 5.69 10.09
N ASP A 127 25.76 5.12 8.93
CA ASP A 127 26.64 5.71 7.92
C ASP A 127 25.98 6.80 7.05
N VAL A 128 24.64 6.87 7.03
CA VAL A 128 23.89 7.96 6.35
C VAL A 128 24.22 9.32 6.97
N GLY A 129 24.55 9.34 8.27
CA GLY A 129 24.86 10.56 9.00
C GLY A 129 23.61 11.32 9.44
N SER A 130 23.75 12.19 10.44
CA SER A 130 22.64 12.97 11.01
C SER A 130 22.53 14.35 10.35
N PRO A 131 21.32 14.87 10.07
CA PRO A 131 20.00 14.23 10.28
C PRO A 131 19.69 13.16 9.22
N CYS A 132 18.88 12.18 9.59
CA CYS A 132 18.36 11.15 8.69
C CYS A 132 16.89 10.86 9.01
N ALA A 133 16.24 10.16 8.09
CA ALA A 133 14.96 9.50 8.28
C ALA A 133 15.16 7.99 8.54
N ARG A 134 14.06 7.27 8.83
CA ARG A 134 14.10 5.81 9.03
C ARG A 134 12.83 5.18 8.50
N THR A 135 12.97 4.08 7.78
CA THR A 135 11.85 3.34 7.18
C THR A 135 12.08 1.83 7.29
N GLY A 136 11.03 1.05 7.04
CA GLY A 136 11.04 -0.40 7.20
C GLY A 136 9.64 -0.94 7.43
N TYR A 137 9.53 -2.00 8.23
CA TYR A 137 8.26 -2.59 8.62
C TYR A 137 8.19 -2.91 10.11
N ARG A 138 6.95 -2.99 10.62
CA ARG A 138 6.62 -3.23 12.02
C ARG A 138 5.62 -4.37 12.16
N HIS A 139 5.79 -5.15 13.21
CA HIS A 139 4.73 -5.98 13.79
C HIS A 139 4.06 -5.25 14.94
N ILE A 140 2.74 -5.21 14.92
CA ILE A 140 1.92 -4.50 15.89
C ILE A 140 0.94 -5.48 16.52
N ASP A 141 0.95 -5.56 17.84
CA ASP A 141 -0.10 -6.25 18.61
C ASP A 141 -1.21 -5.23 18.93
N PRO A 142 -2.39 -5.33 18.28
CA PRO A 142 -3.50 -4.42 18.56
C PRO A 142 -4.18 -4.70 19.91
N SER A 143 -3.92 -5.86 20.51
CA SER A 143 -4.57 -6.38 21.71
C SER A 143 -3.69 -6.32 22.97
N GLY A 144 -2.55 -5.63 22.88
CA GLY A 144 -1.62 -5.48 23.99
C GLY A 144 -2.29 -4.91 25.25
N PRO A 145 -1.74 -5.20 26.44
CA PRO A 145 -2.36 -4.82 27.72
C PRO A 145 -2.56 -3.30 27.91
N ASN A 146 -1.82 -2.49 27.14
CA ASN A 146 -1.89 -1.02 27.17
C ASN A 146 -2.47 -0.43 25.86
N GLY A 147 -3.13 -1.25 25.03
CA GLY A 147 -3.56 -0.90 23.68
C GLY A 147 -2.57 -1.34 22.60
N PRO A 148 -2.75 -0.87 21.35
CA PRO A 148 -1.88 -1.21 20.23
C PRO A 148 -0.43 -0.84 20.51
N ALA A 149 0.48 -1.77 20.23
CA ALA A 149 1.92 -1.55 20.42
C ALA A 149 2.75 -2.25 19.36
N VAL A 150 3.84 -1.61 18.94
CA VAL A 150 4.89 -2.24 18.13
C VAL A 150 5.61 -3.28 18.99
N ILE A 151 5.64 -4.53 18.54
CA ILE A 151 6.26 -5.67 19.24
C ILE A 151 7.54 -6.17 18.55
N ALA A 152 7.73 -5.84 17.28
CA ALA A 152 8.97 -6.04 16.54
C ALA A 152 9.05 -5.02 15.39
N GLU A 153 10.28 -4.67 14.99
CA GLU A 153 10.57 -3.70 13.94
C GLU A 153 11.85 -4.12 13.22
N TYR A 154 11.79 -4.18 11.88
CA TYR A 154 12.98 -4.16 11.03
C TYR A 154 13.00 -2.83 10.30
N SER A 155 14.12 -2.13 10.31
CA SER A 155 14.23 -0.81 9.71
C SER A 155 15.67 -0.34 9.56
N PHE A 156 15.87 0.59 8.64
CA PHE A 156 17.18 1.11 8.24
C PHE A 156 17.10 2.64 8.03
N PRO A 157 18.22 3.36 8.19
CA PRO A 157 18.25 4.80 7.96
C PRO A 157 18.28 5.12 6.47
N VAL A 158 17.64 6.22 6.09
CA VAL A 158 17.65 6.80 4.73
C VAL A 158 17.90 8.31 4.83
N GLY A 159 18.40 8.94 3.76
CA GLY A 159 18.76 10.37 3.77
C GLY A 159 17.57 11.28 4.10
N SER A 160 16.41 10.98 3.51
CA SER A 160 15.12 11.60 3.81
C SER A 160 14.02 10.58 3.59
N ILE A 161 12.78 10.83 4.06
CA ILE A 161 11.68 9.93 3.65
C ILE A 161 11.30 10.16 2.19
N THR A 162 11.40 11.38 1.66
CA THR A 162 10.97 11.73 0.31
C THR A 162 11.60 10.81 -0.72
N ASP A 163 10.76 9.94 -1.32
CA ASP A 163 11.12 9.00 -2.38
C ASP A 163 12.13 7.92 -1.94
N SER A 164 12.18 7.64 -0.64
CA SER A 164 13.06 6.62 -0.03
C SER A 164 12.28 5.65 0.88
N GLU A 165 10.95 5.74 0.92
CA GLU A 165 10.13 4.99 1.86
C GLU A 165 9.97 3.51 1.47
N VAL A 166 9.95 2.63 2.47
CA VAL A 166 9.35 1.30 2.32
C VAL A 166 7.84 1.49 2.25
N HIS A 167 7.26 1.22 1.08
CA HIS A 167 5.83 1.30 0.85
C HIS A 167 5.10 -0.03 1.09
N ALA A 168 5.79 -1.14 0.82
CA ALA A 168 5.17 -2.46 0.82
C ALA A 168 6.02 -3.48 1.56
N VAL A 169 5.33 -4.42 2.21
CA VAL A 169 5.91 -5.54 2.93
C VAL A 169 4.91 -6.69 2.99
N ASP A 170 5.36 -7.87 2.60
CA ASP A 170 4.55 -9.07 2.60
C ASP A 170 5.22 -10.20 3.42
N ARG A 171 4.39 -11.02 4.06
CA ARG A 171 4.84 -12.15 4.87
C ARG A 171 4.89 -13.42 4.04
N VAL A 172 6.10 -13.79 3.63
CA VAL A 172 6.37 -15.03 2.88
C VAL A 172 6.11 -16.27 3.75
N ARG A 173 6.61 -16.29 4.98
CA ARG A 173 6.38 -17.36 5.98
C ARG A 173 6.69 -16.89 7.40
N GLU A 174 6.70 -17.79 8.37
CA GLU A 174 7.05 -17.44 9.75
C GLU A 174 8.44 -16.82 9.84
N ASN A 175 8.51 -15.62 10.44
CA ASN A 175 9.72 -14.81 10.59
C ASN A 175 10.46 -14.56 9.26
N THR A 176 9.73 -14.52 8.14
CA THR A 176 10.30 -14.23 6.81
C THR A 176 9.40 -13.29 6.04
N TYR A 177 9.97 -12.15 5.66
CA TYR A 177 9.26 -11.04 5.05
C TYR A 177 10.01 -10.60 3.79
N VAL A 178 9.27 -10.09 2.82
CA VAL A 178 9.82 -9.42 1.64
C VAL A 178 9.28 -8.00 1.61
N PHE A 179 10.12 -7.01 1.30
CA PHE A 179 9.71 -5.61 1.25
C PHE A 179 10.40 -4.87 0.12
N THR A 180 9.85 -3.71 -0.26
CA THR A 180 10.47 -2.79 -1.22
C THR A 180 11.35 -1.78 -0.51
N ASP A 181 12.55 -1.55 -1.02
CA ASP A 181 13.45 -0.47 -0.59
C ASP A 181 13.56 0.51 -1.77
N MET A 182 12.81 1.60 -1.67
CA MET A 182 12.71 2.60 -2.72
C MET A 182 14.01 3.41 -2.87
N ASP A 183 14.73 3.65 -1.78
CA ASP A 183 15.96 4.46 -1.78
C ASP A 183 17.03 3.85 -2.71
N GLU A 184 17.21 2.53 -2.61
CA GLU A 184 18.18 1.76 -3.41
C GLU A 184 17.54 1.05 -4.62
N GLU A 185 16.23 1.25 -4.85
CA GLU A 185 15.39 0.53 -5.82
C GLU A 185 15.67 -0.98 -5.84
N ARG A 186 15.38 -1.63 -4.71
CA ARG A 186 15.58 -3.07 -4.53
C ARG A 186 14.42 -3.74 -3.81
N VAL A 187 14.34 -5.05 -3.96
CA VAL A 187 13.45 -5.93 -3.20
C VAL A 187 14.32 -6.78 -2.28
N VAL A 188 13.98 -6.82 -1.00
CA VAL A 188 14.79 -7.46 0.03
C VAL A 188 13.95 -8.48 0.78
N MET A 189 14.51 -9.67 0.98
CA MET A 189 13.94 -10.68 1.88
C MET A 189 14.73 -10.71 3.18
N VAL A 190 14.02 -10.62 4.30
CA VAL A 190 14.55 -10.73 5.65
C VAL A 190 14.04 -11.99 6.31
N GLU A 191 14.95 -12.77 6.92
CA GLU A 191 14.64 -13.92 7.76
C GLU A 191 15.29 -13.73 9.12
N ASN A 192 14.48 -13.76 10.19
CA ASN A 192 14.93 -13.52 11.57
C ASN A 192 15.82 -12.26 11.69
N ASP A 193 15.30 -11.12 11.21
CA ASP A 193 15.96 -9.81 11.21
C ASP A 193 17.29 -9.74 10.43
N THR A 194 17.57 -10.72 9.57
CA THR A 194 18.75 -10.76 8.70
C THR A 194 18.32 -10.72 7.24
N GLU A 195 18.87 -9.81 6.44
CA GLU A 195 18.71 -9.84 4.98
C GLU A 195 19.34 -11.14 4.43
N VAL A 196 18.54 -11.96 3.76
CA VAL A 196 18.97 -13.27 3.22
C VAL A 196 18.96 -13.32 1.70
N TRP A 197 18.34 -12.32 1.06
CA TRP A 197 18.30 -12.20 -0.40
C TRP A 197 17.93 -10.77 -0.78
N GLU A 198 18.49 -10.31 -1.91
CA GLU A 198 18.08 -9.07 -2.56
C GLU A 198 18.01 -9.25 -4.08
N TRP A 199 17.11 -8.49 -4.70
CA TRP A 199 17.13 -8.17 -6.12
C TRP A 199 17.23 -6.66 -6.28
N ARG A 200 18.22 -6.19 -7.05
CA ARG A 200 18.41 -4.77 -7.35
C ARG A 200 17.89 -4.47 -8.74
N ALA A 201 17.11 -3.41 -8.89
CA ALA A 201 16.52 -3.02 -10.16
C ALA A 201 17.57 -2.66 -11.22
N SER A 202 18.74 -2.19 -10.80
CA SER A 202 19.90 -1.93 -11.68
C SER A 202 20.46 -3.16 -12.39
N SER A 203 20.02 -4.37 -12.01
CA SER A 203 20.30 -5.60 -12.78
C SER A 203 19.42 -5.75 -14.04
N PHE A 204 18.39 -4.92 -14.17
CA PHE A 204 17.36 -5.04 -15.21
C PHE A 204 17.02 -3.72 -15.91
N TYR A 205 17.07 -2.59 -15.19
CA TYR A 205 16.88 -1.24 -15.72
C TYR A 205 18.20 -0.46 -15.68
N ASP A 206 18.28 0.58 -16.49
CA ASP A 206 19.43 1.48 -16.54
C ASP A 206 19.37 2.45 -15.37
N ALA A 207 20.22 2.21 -14.38
CA ALA A 207 20.27 3.02 -13.18
C ALA A 207 21.04 4.33 -13.43
N PRO A 208 20.62 5.45 -12.82
CA PRO A 208 21.43 6.65 -12.80
C PRO A 208 22.76 6.41 -12.08
N PRO A 209 23.78 7.26 -12.30
CA PRO A 209 25.08 7.12 -11.62
C PRO A 209 25.01 7.07 -10.10
N ASP A 210 23.99 7.69 -9.51
CA ASP A 210 23.65 7.63 -8.09
C ASP A 210 22.16 7.22 -7.95
N PRO A 211 21.87 5.93 -7.69
CA PRO A 211 20.51 5.42 -7.55
C PRO A 211 19.70 6.07 -6.43
N THR A 212 20.36 6.51 -5.36
CA THR A 212 19.72 7.10 -4.16
C THR A 212 19.46 8.61 -4.30
N SER A 213 19.91 9.22 -5.39
CA SER A 213 19.83 10.68 -5.56
C SER A 213 18.47 11.18 -6.03
N ARG A 214 17.56 10.27 -6.44
CA ARG A 214 16.29 10.61 -7.07
C ARG A 214 15.30 9.45 -7.11
N ASP A 215 14.03 9.79 -7.26
CA ASP A 215 12.90 8.89 -7.51
C ASP A 215 12.88 8.35 -8.96
N TRP A 216 13.81 7.48 -9.35
CA TRP A 216 13.91 7.05 -10.74
C TRP A 216 12.89 5.95 -11.10
N LEU A 217 12.76 4.86 -10.33
CA LEU A 217 11.79 3.80 -10.62
C LEU A 217 10.54 3.85 -9.74
N HIS A 218 10.69 4.30 -8.49
CA HIS A 218 9.65 4.29 -7.48
C HIS A 218 9.07 2.88 -7.30
N ILE A 219 9.90 1.89 -6.94
CA ILE A 219 9.41 0.54 -6.64
C ILE A 219 8.46 0.61 -5.45
N ASN A 220 7.18 0.43 -5.75
CA ASN A 220 6.11 0.81 -4.86
C ASN A 220 5.53 -0.38 -4.10
N ASP A 221 5.58 -1.57 -4.69
CA ASP A 221 4.87 -2.74 -4.16
C ASP A 221 5.61 -4.06 -4.38
N VAL A 222 5.42 -5.01 -3.46
CA VAL A 222 5.89 -6.39 -3.59
C VAL A 222 4.94 -7.38 -2.93
N ASP A 223 4.50 -8.37 -3.70
CA ASP A 223 3.75 -9.53 -3.21
C ASP A 223 4.55 -10.81 -3.46
N HIS A 224 4.50 -11.78 -2.53
CA HIS A 224 5.09 -13.09 -2.79
C HIS A 224 4.15 -14.00 -3.61
N LEU A 225 4.73 -14.70 -4.59
CA LEU A 225 4.08 -15.74 -5.41
C LEU A 225 4.62 -17.14 -5.03
N GLY A 226 4.95 -17.31 -3.75
CA GLY A 226 5.70 -18.45 -3.19
C GLY A 226 7.01 -18.00 -2.54
N GLU A 227 7.88 -18.94 -2.19
CA GLU A 227 9.15 -18.61 -1.51
C GLU A 227 10.23 -18.09 -2.46
N GLU A 228 10.08 -18.34 -3.77
CA GLU A 228 11.13 -18.06 -4.76
C GLU A 228 10.71 -17.02 -5.80
N ARG A 229 9.45 -16.57 -5.82
CA ARG A 229 8.93 -15.63 -6.83
C ARG A 229 8.16 -14.48 -6.20
N PHE A 230 8.30 -13.30 -6.78
CA PHE A 230 7.70 -12.07 -6.30
C PHE A 230 7.08 -11.28 -7.44
N LEU A 231 5.91 -10.71 -7.21
CA LEU A 231 5.30 -9.71 -8.06
C LEU A 231 5.78 -8.33 -7.57
N VAL A 232 6.40 -7.53 -8.44
CA VAL A 232 7.01 -6.25 -8.06
C VAL A 232 6.42 -5.14 -8.92
N SER A 233 5.88 -4.09 -8.29
CA SER A 233 5.32 -2.93 -8.98
C SER A 233 6.37 -1.83 -9.14
N VAL A 234 6.63 -1.44 -10.39
CA VAL A 234 7.61 -0.42 -10.75
C VAL A 234 6.86 0.78 -11.33
N ARG A 235 6.57 1.76 -10.48
CA ARG A 235 5.58 2.80 -10.78
C ARG A 235 6.00 3.68 -11.96
N ASN A 236 7.22 4.20 -11.96
CA ASN A 236 7.67 5.14 -13.00
C ASN A 236 7.91 4.45 -14.35
N ALA A 237 8.20 3.15 -14.35
CA ALA A 237 8.31 2.35 -15.57
C ALA A 237 6.93 1.89 -16.10
N ASN A 238 5.83 2.09 -15.36
CA ASN A 238 4.51 1.56 -15.67
C ASN A 238 4.49 0.03 -15.86
N GLN A 239 5.31 -0.70 -15.12
CA GLN A 239 5.49 -2.14 -15.27
C GLN A 239 5.20 -2.91 -13.98
N ILE A 240 4.81 -4.17 -14.13
CA ILE A 240 4.83 -5.14 -13.05
C ILE A 240 5.77 -6.28 -13.44
N LEU A 241 6.67 -6.66 -12.55
CA LEU A 241 7.66 -7.69 -12.80
C LEU A 241 7.32 -8.95 -12.03
N VAL A 242 7.62 -10.12 -12.62
CA VAL A 242 7.80 -11.34 -11.84
C VAL A 242 9.30 -11.55 -11.69
N VAL A 243 9.78 -11.49 -10.45
CA VAL A 243 11.18 -11.70 -10.09
C VAL A 243 11.34 -13.06 -9.43
N GLU A 244 12.25 -13.89 -9.93
CA GLU A 244 12.58 -15.22 -9.39
C GLU A 244 13.99 -15.23 -8.78
N ARG A 245 14.11 -15.81 -7.58
CA ARG A 245 15.39 -15.90 -6.86
C ARG A 245 16.38 -16.76 -7.66
N GLY A 246 17.55 -16.18 -7.94
CA GLY A 246 18.61 -16.84 -8.71
C GLY A 246 18.45 -16.76 -10.23
N GLU A 247 17.31 -16.26 -10.74
CA GLU A 247 17.09 -16.06 -12.18
C GLU A 247 16.92 -14.58 -12.56
N GLY A 248 16.39 -13.74 -11.66
CA GLY A 248 16.12 -12.33 -11.93
C GLY A 248 14.70 -12.12 -12.46
N VAL A 249 14.51 -11.19 -13.39
CA VAL A 249 13.18 -10.93 -13.98
C VAL A 249 12.83 -12.01 -15.00
N VAL A 250 11.76 -12.76 -14.74
CA VAL A 250 11.28 -13.86 -15.60
C VAL A 250 10.03 -13.51 -16.40
N GLU A 251 9.30 -12.47 -15.98
CA GLU A 251 8.15 -11.94 -16.71
C GLU A 251 8.03 -10.43 -16.49
N VAL A 252 7.59 -9.72 -17.53
CA VAL A 252 7.26 -8.30 -17.49
C VAL A 252 5.84 -8.13 -17.99
N VAL A 253 4.96 -7.66 -17.11
CA VAL A 253 3.61 -7.22 -17.45
C VAL A 253 3.68 -5.77 -17.88
N ASN A 254 3.01 -5.46 -18.99
CA ASN A 254 3.11 -4.18 -19.68
C ASN A 254 4.54 -3.90 -20.20
N ALA A 255 5.20 -4.93 -20.74
CA ALA A 255 6.49 -4.78 -21.41
C ALA A 255 6.41 -3.82 -22.59
N ASP A 256 7.48 -3.06 -22.81
CA ASP A 256 7.65 -2.23 -24.00
C ASP A 256 7.43 -3.02 -25.29
N ASP A 257 6.68 -2.44 -26.22
CA ASP A 257 6.51 -2.97 -27.58
C ASP A 257 7.36 -2.24 -28.63
N GLY A 258 8.31 -1.40 -28.18
CA GLY A 258 9.14 -0.52 -29.00
C GLY A 258 8.42 0.78 -29.35
N GLY A 259 7.54 1.22 -28.44
CA GLY A 259 6.60 2.31 -28.61
C GLY A 259 7.25 3.68 -28.38
N SER A 260 6.53 4.54 -27.65
CA SER A 260 7.07 5.84 -27.26
C SER A 260 7.32 5.86 -25.75
N ASP A 261 8.56 6.16 -25.39
CA ASP A 261 9.01 6.20 -23.98
C ASP A 261 8.62 7.51 -23.28
N ALA A 262 7.86 8.38 -23.96
CA ALA A 262 7.54 9.71 -23.45
C ALA A 262 6.88 9.64 -22.07
N THR A 263 6.03 8.63 -21.84
CA THR A 263 5.31 8.49 -20.56
C THR A 263 6.19 8.11 -19.37
N CYS A 264 7.32 7.45 -19.61
CA CYS A 264 8.22 6.98 -18.55
C CYS A 264 9.48 7.84 -18.42
N THR A 265 9.87 8.54 -19.49
CA THR A 265 10.95 9.54 -19.50
C THR A 265 10.47 10.94 -19.09
N GLU A 266 9.16 11.09 -18.84
CA GLU A 266 8.59 12.30 -18.24
C GLU A 266 9.28 12.62 -16.90
N GLU A 267 9.47 13.92 -16.65
CA GLU A 267 10.13 14.44 -15.43
C GLU A 267 11.59 13.99 -15.22
N ASP A 268 12.25 13.55 -16.29
CA ASP A 268 13.64 13.08 -16.31
C ASP A 268 13.92 11.89 -15.37
N ARG A 269 12.90 11.17 -14.88
CA ARG A 269 13.07 10.11 -13.85
C ARG A 269 13.82 8.90 -14.40
N LEU A 270 13.31 8.32 -15.49
CA LEU A 270 13.98 7.29 -16.27
C LEU A 270 14.69 7.90 -17.47
N GLY A 271 15.80 7.30 -17.87
CA GLY A 271 16.60 7.75 -18.99
C GLY A 271 17.64 6.73 -19.43
N ASP A 272 18.22 6.98 -20.60
CA ASP A 272 19.30 6.20 -21.17
C ASP A 272 20.60 6.54 -20.43
N PHE A 273 20.85 5.85 -19.32
CA PHE A 273 22.02 6.07 -18.48
C PHE A 273 23.25 5.26 -18.93
N ASP A 274 23.09 4.27 -19.80
CA ASP A 274 24.18 3.43 -20.31
C ASP A 274 24.65 3.82 -21.73
N GLY A 275 23.86 4.64 -22.44
CA GLY A 275 24.15 5.24 -23.73
C GLY A 275 23.83 4.35 -24.93
N ASP A 276 22.97 3.34 -24.78
CA ASP A 276 22.59 2.44 -25.88
C ASP A 276 21.46 2.99 -26.77
N GLY A 277 20.78 4.05 -26.32
CA GLY A 277 19.71 4.75 -27.02
C GLY A 277 18.31 4.18 -26.77
N GLU A 278 18.16 3.24 -25.85
CA GLU A 278 16.90 2.66 -25.40
C GLU A 278 16.62 3.04 -23.93
N VAL A 279 15.34 3.13 -23.55
CA VAL A 279 14.94 3.29 -22.15
C VAL A 279 13.97 2.18 -21.84
N ARG A 280 14.29 1.33 -20.87
CA ARG A 280 13.37 0.25 -20.49
C ARG A 280 12.19 0.77 -19.68
N CYS A 281 11.03 0.83 -20.32
CA CYS A 281 9.71 0.98 -19.77
C CYS A 281 8.69 0.48 -20.81
#